data_AF-A0AAW2JKY5-F1
#
_entry.id   AF-A0AAW2JKY5-F1
#
_cell.length_a   1.000
_cell.length_b   1.000
_cell.length_c   1.000
_cell.angle_alpha   90.00
_cell.angle_beta   90.00
_cell.angle_gamma   90.00
#
_symmetry.space_group_name_H-M   'P 1'
#
loop_
_entity.id
_entity.type
_entity.pdbx_description
1 polymer ?
#
loop_
_entity_poly.entity_id
_entity_poly.type
_entity_poly.pdbx_seq_one_letter_code
_entity_poly.pdbx_strand_id
1 'polypeptide(L)'
;MIQGSPSEQYALLWDYVDEIKRSNPGSTVILGTLQEYGHNIFDRFYVCLQALRLNFLAGCRPLIFVDGCHLKEPYGGLLLSAVAIDTNNNFFPVCYAVVWQENRDTWD
;
A
#
# COMPACT_ATOMS: atom_id res chain seq x y z
N MET A 1 6.82 -18.23 -7.94
CA MET A 1 6.35 -17.87 -9.29
C MET A 1 4.87 -17.57 -9.17
N ILE A 2 4.45 -16.34 -9.44
CA ILE A 2 3.02 -15.96 -9.44
C ILE A 2 2.36 -16.70 -10.61
N GLN A 3 1.23 -17.37 -10.36
CA GLN A 3 0.51 -18.17 -11.35
C GLN A 3 -0.76 -17.41 -11.77
N GLY A 4 -1.08 -17.40 -13.07
CA GLY A 4 -2.23 -16.66 -13.62
C GLY A 4 -1.85 -15.40 -14.37
N SER A 5 -2.81 -14.83 -15.08
CA SER A 5 -2.64 -13.58 -15.82
C SER A 5 -2.62 -12.37 -14.88
N PRO A 6 -1.92 -11.29 -15.25
CA PRO A 6 -1.94 -10.03 -14.50
C PRO A 6 -3.36 -9.54 -14.20
N SER A 7 -4.28 -9.65 -15.16
CA SER A 7 -5.69 -9.27 -14.99
C SER A 7 -6.40 -10.06 -13.88
N GLU A 8 -6.15 -11.37 -13.80
CA GLU A 8 -6.72 -12.24 -12.76
C GLU A 8 -6.16 -11.88 -11.38
N GLN A 9 -4.86 -11.55 -11.30
CA GLN A 9 -4.24 -11.14 -10.03
C GLN A 9 -4.81 -9.81 -9.51
N TYR A 10 -5.06 -8.84 -10.40
CA TYR A 10 -5.70 -7.57 -10.01
C TYR A 10 -7.15 -7.77 -9.55
N ALA A 11 -7.86 -8.76 -10.08
CA ALA A 11 -9.22 -9.07 -9.63
C ALA A 11 -9.28 -9.54 -8.16
N LEU A 12 -8.19 -10.14 -7.64
CA LEU A 12 -8.07 -10.59 -6.26
C LEU A 12 -7.82 -9.46 -5.25
N LEU A 13 -7.56 -8.22 -5.70
CA LEU A 13 -7.29 -7.11 -4.79
C LEU A 13 -8.43 -6.85 -3.80
N TRP A 14 -9.68 -7.08 -4.20
CA TRP A 14 -10.84 -6.96 -3.31
C TRP A 14 -10.82 -8.03 -2.22
N ASP A 15 -10.53 -9.28 -2.59
CA ASP A 15 -10.40 -10.37 -1.63
C ASP A 15 -9.26 -10.10 -0.64
N TYR A 16 -8.14 -9.53 -1.12
CA TYR A 16 -7.04 -9.11 -0.24
C TYR A 16 -7.44 -7.98 0.70
N VAL A 17 -8.17 -6.97 0.23
CA VAL A 17 -8.67 -5.88 1.10
C VAL A 17 -9.52 -6.47 2.22
N ASP A 18 -10.46 -7.35 1.88
CA ASP A 18 -11.38 -7.95 2.83
C ASP A 18 -10.64 -8.87 3.80
N GLU A 19 -9.70 -9.66 3.30
CA GLU A 19 -8.90 -10.56 4.14
C GLU A 19 -7.98 -9.78 5.09
N ILE A 20 -7.37 -8.68 4.67
CA ILE A 20 -6.57 -7.83 5.57
C ILE A 20 -7.47 -7.21 6.64
N LYS A 21 -8.63 -6.67 6.27
CA LYS A 21 -9.57 -6.09 7.24
C LYS A 21 -10.10 -7.12 8.23
N ARG A 22 -10.35 -8.36 7.77
CA ARG A 22 -10.80 -9.48 8.60
C ARG A 22 -9.73 -9.96 9.57
N SER A 23 -8.51 -10.17 9.08
CA SER A 23 -7.39 -10.73 9.85
C SER A 23 -6.69 -9.71 10.75
N ASN A 24 -6.70 -8.42 10.36
CA ASN A 24 -6.07 -7.32 11.09
C ASN A 24 -7.09 -6.19 11.31
N PRO A 25 -8.09 -6.38 12.18
CA PRO A 25 -9.07 -5.36 12.50
C PRO A 25 -8.41 -4.04 12.90
N GLY A 26 -9.02 -2.91 12.53
CA GLY A 26 -8.52 -1.55 12.83
C GLY A 26 -7.39 -1.05 11.92
N SER A 27 -6.92 -1.88 10.98
CA SER A 27 -6.01 -1.46 9.91
C SER A 27 -6.72 -0.56 8.90
N THR A 28 -5.99 0.39 8.34
CA THR A 28 -6.48 1.23 7.24
C THR A 28 -6.06 0.58 5.93
N VAL A 29 -7.04 0.18 5.12
CA VAL A 29 -6.82 -0.35 3.78
C VAL A 29 -7.73 0.39 2.81
N ILE A 30 -7.13 0.98 1.78
CA ILE A 30 -7.83 1.74 0.75
C ILE A 30 -7.50 1.12 -0.59
N LEU A 31 -8.52 0.70 -1.33
CA LEU A 31 -8.41 0.34 -2.73
C LEU A 31 -9.23 1.35 -3.53
N GLY A 32 -8.54 2.23 -4.23
CA GLY A 32 -9.13 3.23 -5.10
C GLY A 32 -9.28 2.68 -6.52
N THR A 33 -10.39 3.01 -7.16
CA THR A 33 -10.65 2.66 -8.56
C THR A 33 -11.19 3.86 -9.32
N LEU A 34 -10.81 3.94 -10.60
CA LEU A 34 -11.39 4.87 -11.56
C LEU A 34 -12.48 4.16 -12.38
N GLN A 35 -13.51 4.90 -12.75
CA GLN A 35 -14.53 4.41 -13.67
C GLN A 35 -14.15 4.78 -15.10
N GLU A 36 -13.79 3.79 -15.91
CA GLU A 36 -13.50 3.97 -17.33
C GLU A 36 -14.32 3.00 -18.17
N TYR A 37 -15.02 3.51 -19.19
CA TYR A 37 -15.85 2.71 -20.11
C TYR A 37 -16.85 1.76 -19.42
N GLY A 38 -17.35 2.12 -18.24
CA GLY A 38 -18.27 1.28 -17.46
C GLY A 38 -17.60 0.17 -16.64
N HIS A 39 -16.27 0.15 -16.58
CA HIS A 39 -15.47 -0.78 -15.80
C HIS A 39 -14.70 -0.05 -14.68
N ASN A 40 -14.46 -0.75 -13.57
CA ASN A 40 -13.58 -0.26 -12.51
C ASN A 40 -12.14 -0.64 -12.87
N ILE A 41 -11.28 0.36 -12.99
CA ILE A 41 -9.85 0.21 -13.21
C ILE A 41 -9.11 0.56 -11.93
N PHE A 42 -8.02 -0.16 -11.67
CA PHE A 42 -7.13 0.11 -10.54
C PHE A 42 -6.58 1.54 -10.59
N ASP A 43 -6.66 2.27 -9.48
CA ASP A 43 -6.04 3.59 -9.31
C ASP A 43 -4.89 3.53 -8.31
N ARG A 44 -5.22 3.15 -7.08
CA ARG A 44 -4.29 3.15 -5.96
C ARG A 44 -4.64 2.08 -4.95
N PHE A 45 -3.65 1.61 -4.23
CA PHE A 45 -3.82 0.72 -3.10
C PHE A 45 -2.96 1.17 -1.95
N TYR A 46 -3.53 1.37 -0.77
CA TYR A 46 -2.83 1.80 0.43
C TYR A 46 -3.12 0.84 1.57
N VAL A 47 -2.06 0.47 2.30
CA VAL A 47 -2.14 -0.41 3.46
C VAL A 47 -1.34 0.18 4.62
N CYS A 48 -2.03 0.39 5.74
CA CYS A 48 -1.45 0.74 7.02
C CYS A 48 -2.04 -0.16 8.10
N LEU A 49 -1.26 -1.16 8.50
CA LEU A 49 -1.69 -2.11 9.52
C LEU A 49 -1.75 -1.43 10.88
N GLN A 50 -2.81 -1.70 11.65
CA GLN A 50 -2.99 -1.08 12.96
C GLN A 50 -1.78 -1.30 13.86
N ALA A 51 -1.25 -2.53 13.87
CA ALA A 51 -0.08 -2.88 14.66
C ALA A 51 1.14 -2.02 14.30
N LEU A 52 1.41 -1.77 13.01
CA LEU A 52 2.53 -0.94 12.59
C LEU A 52 2.34 0.52 13.02
N ARG A 53 1.14 1.08 12.80
CA ARG A 53 0.80 2.43 13.23
C ARG A 53 0.98 2.62 14.74
N LEU A 54 0.49 1.68 15.55
CA LEU A 54 0.58 1.77 17.01
C LEU A 54 2.03 1.63 17.50
N ASN A 55 2.81 0.72 16.93
CA ASN A 55 4.22 0.56 17.31
C ASN A 55 5.08 1.76 16.88
N PHE A 56 4.77 2.38 15.74
CA PHE A 56 5.37 3.65 15.35
C PHE A 56 5.14 4.72 16.43
N LEU A 57 3.90 4.92 16.84
CA LEU A 57 3.54 5.90 17.87
C LEU A 57 4.10 5.57 19.26
N ALA A 58 4.30 4.30 19.56
CA ALA A 58 4.74 3.85 20.88
C ALA A 58 6.26 3.99 21.11
N GLY A 59 7.08 3.93 20.05
CA GLY A 59 8.53 3.88 20.25
C GLY A 59 9.41 4.31 19.09
N CYS A 60 8.87 4.56 17.89
CA CYS A 60 9.70 5.08 16.82
C CYS A 60 10.02 6.56 17.05
N ARG A 61 11.17 7.00 16.52
CA ARG A 61 11.52 8.41 16.43
C ARG A 61 10.48 9.13 15.56
N PRO A 62 10.15 10.41 15.83
CA PRO A 62 9.16 11.18 15.08
C PRO A 62 9.73 11.64 13.71
N LEU A 63 10.23 10.69 12.93
CA LEU A 63 10.83 10.87 11.61
C LEU A 63 10.32 9.75 10.70
N ILE A 64 9.80 10.16 9.54
CA ILE A 64 9.32 9.25 8.50
C ILE A 64 10.13 9.52 7.24
N PHE A 65 10.61 8.44 6.63
CA PHE A 65 11.27 8.43 5.34
C PHE A 65 10.32 7.76 4.35
N VAL A 66 10.13 8.38 3.19
CA VAL A 66 9.30 7.83 2.12
C VAL A 66 10.20 7.64 0.91
N ASP A 67 10.12 6.45 0.31
CA ASP A 67 10.82 6.11 -0.93
C ASP A 67 9.92 5.29 -1.84
N GLY A 68 10.20 5.32 -3.13
CA GLY A 68 9.41 4.68 -4.17
C GLY A 68 10.25 3.83 -5.11
N CYS A 69 9.76 2.65 -5.48
CA CYS A 69 10.36 1.85 -6.54
C CYS A 69 9.35 1.51 -7.64
N HIS A 70 9.82 1.50 -8.89
CA HIS A 70 8.97 1.20 -10.03
C HIS A 70 8.69 -0.30 -10.11
N LEU A 71 7.41 -0.67 -10.20
CA LEU A 71 6.98 -2.05 -10.40
C LEU A 71 7.25 -2.48 -11.86
N LYS A 72 7.78 -3.69 -12.02
CA LYS A 72 8.12 -4.26 -13.33
C LYS A 72 7.09 -5.29 -13.74
N GLU A 73 6.06 -4.85 -14.45
CA GLU A 73 4.92 -5.67 -14.90
C GLU A 73 4.10 -4.87 -15.92
N PRO A 74 3.13 -5.48 -16.64
CA PRO A 74 2.46 -4.83 -17.78
C PRO A 74 1.66 -3.58 -17.42
N TYR A 75 1.29 -3.43 -16.15
CA TYR A 75 0.56 -2.26 -15.65
C TYR A 75 1.47 -1.27 -14.91
N GLY A 76 2.78 -1.52 -14.80
CA GLY A 76 3.71 -0.58 -14.17
C GLY A 76 3.30 -0.14 -12.76
N GLY A 77 3.48 1.16 -12.48
CA GLY A 77 3.19 1.77 -11.18
C GLY A 77 4.42 1.94 -10.29
N LEU A 78 4.19 2.59 -9.16
CA LEU A 78 5.18 2.92 -8.13
C LEU A 78 4.73 2.31 -6.80
N LEU A 79 5.58 1.48 -6.23
CA LEU A 79 5.43 1.01 -4.85
C LEU A 79 6.13 2.02 -3.93
N LEU A 80 5.34 2.77 -3.18
CA LEU A 80 5.76 3.69 -2.16
C LEU A 80 5.80 2.99 -0.80
N SER A 81 6.85 3.23 -0.03
CA SER A 81 6.99 2.72 1.34
C SER A 81 7.33 3.86 2.28
N ALA A 82 6.62 3.93 3.40
CA ALA A 82 6.94 4.82 4.51
C ALA A 82 7.60 4.01 5.63
N VAL A 83 8.82 4.41 6.00
CA VAL A 83 9.59 3.77 7.07
C VAL A 83 9.98 4.80 8.14
N ALA A 84 10.05 4.36 9.38
CA ALA A 84 10.55 5.12 10.51
C ALA A 84 11.84 4.50 11.04
N ILE A 85 12.41 5.10 12.09
CA ILE A 85 13.54 4.55 12.82
C ILE A 85 13.09 4.20 14.24
N ASP A 86 13.24 2.93 14.62
CA ASP A 86 12.88 2.47 15.96
C ASP A 86 13.91 2.91 17.03
N THR A 87 13.65 2.55 18.29
CA THR A 87 14.58 2.81 19.40
C THR A 87 15.94 2.13 19.24
N ASN A 88 16.01 1.09 18.41
CA ASN A 88 17.19 0.28 18.15
C ASN A 88 17.95 0.73 16.89
N ASN A 89 17.56 1.87 16.29
CA ASN A 89 18.11 2.40 15.05
C ASN A 89 17.89 1.52 13.80
N ASN A 90 16.88 0.64 13.83
CA ASN A 90 16.47 -0.13 12.65
C ASN A 90 15.40 0.60 11.86
N PHE A 91 15.33 0.31 10.56
CA PHE A 91 14.18 0.71 9.75
C PHE A 91 12.94 -0.06 10.17
N PHE A 92 11.87 0.68 10.45
CA PHE A 92 10.59 0.15 10.86
C PHE A 92 9.52 0.50 9.81
N PRO A 93 8.85 -0.47 9.16
CA PRO A 93 7.82 -0.18 8.17
C PRO A 93 6.57 0.39 8.84
N VAL A 94 6.03 1.50 8.32
CA VAL A 94 4.82 2.14 8.84
C VAL A 94 3.62 1.82 7.96
N CYS A 95 3.75 2.05 6.65
CA CYS A 95 2.72 1.76 5.65
C CYS A 95 3.35 1.68 4.26
N TYR A 96 2.58 1.18 3.29
CA TYR A 96 2.98 1.17 1.88
C TYR A 96 1.77 1.48 0.99
N ALA A 97 2.07 1.94 -0.23
CA ALA A 97 1.07 2.23 -1.24
C ALA A 97 1.55 1.82 -2.64
N VAL A 98 0.63 1.38 -3.49
CA VAL A 98 0.84 1.18 -4.92
C VAL A 98 0.05 2.26 -5.65
N VAL A 99 0.72 3.04 -6.48
CA VAL A 99 0.16 4.21 -7.15
C VAL A 99 0.68 4.31 -8.59
N TRP A 100 0.00 5.07 -9.45
CA TRP A 100 0.47 5.28 -10.82
C TRP A 100 1.67 6.22 -10.91
N GLN A 101 1.69 7.28 -10.11
CA GLN A 101 2.72 8.31 -10.16
C GLN A 101 2.90 9.01 -8.80
N GLU A 102 4.13 9.42 -8.52
CA GLU A 102 4.45 10.31 -7.40
C GLU A 102 4.02 11.75 -7.71
N ASN A 103 2.75 12.08 -7.47
CA ASN A 103 2.21 13.42 -7.69
C ASN A 103 1.28 13.82 -6.55
N ARG A 104 0.99 15.12 -6.44
CA ARG A 104 0.20 15.67 -5.32
C ARG A 104 -1.17 15.01 -5.18
N ASP A 105 -1.83 14.71 -6.30
CA ASP A 105 -3.18 14.12 -6.33
C ASP A 105 -3.20 12.66 -5.86
N THR A 106 -2.07 11.95 -6.00
CA THR A 106 -1.86 10.61 -5.46
C THR A 106 -1.67 10.63 -3.94
N TRP A 107 -1.09 11.71 -3.40
CA TRP A 107 -0.80 11.86 -1.98
C TRP A 107 -1.99 12.33 -1.14
N ASP A 108 -2.94 13.05 -1.75
CA ASP A 108 -4.20 13.49 -1.15
C ASP A 108 -5.25 12.35 -1.08
#